data_AF-A0A838S829-F1
#
_entry.id   AF-A0A838S829-F1
#
_cell.length_a   1.000
_cell.length_b   1.000
_cell.length_c   1.000
_cell.angle_alpha   90.00
_cell.angle_beta   90.00
_cell.angle_gamma   90.00
#
_symmetry.space_group_name_H-M   'P 1'
#
loop_
_entity.id
_entity.type
_entity.pdbx_description
1 polymer ?
#
loop_
_entity_poly.entity_id
_entity_poly.type
_entity_poly.pdbx_seq_one_letter_code
_entity_poly.pdbx_strand_id
1 'polypeptide(L)'
;RWRRQPSDVPELVGLQRELLLAALRLVRPGGVVGYVACSPHLAETVGVVVAVVRDTGAEQLDARPLFPGVPTLGDGPHVQLWPHRHGTDAMFCALLRRTSTV
;
A
#
# COMPACT_ATOMS: atom_id res chain seq x y z
N ARG A 1 17.96 -7.99 5.34
CA ARG A 1 17.97 -7.64 6.79
C ARG A 1 19.33 -7.09 7.24
N TRP A 2 20.44 -7.80 7.02
CA TRP A 2 21.78 -7.44 7.52
C TRP A 2 22.49 -6.25 6.85
N ARG A 3 22.00 -5.80 5.68
CA ARG A 3 22.61 -4.70 4.91
C ARG A 3 21.76 -3.43 4.85
N ARG A 4 20.55 -3.46 5.42
CA ARG A 4 19.67 -2.27 5.41
C ARG A 4 19.99 -1.41 6.62
N GLN A 5 20.15 -0.12 6.39
CA GLN A 5 20.27 0.90 7.42
C GLN A 5 18.98 1.71 7.52
N PRO A 6 18.68 2.32 8.68
CA PRO A 6 17.51 3.20 8.82
C PRO A 6 17.50 4.35 7.81
N SER A 7 18.69 4.81 7.37
CA SER A 7 18.87 5.83 6.34
C SER A 7 18.36 5.43 4.96
N ASP A 8 18.17 4.14 4.69
CA ASP A 8 17.71 3.65 3.38
C ASP A 8 16.19 3.81 3.22
N VAL A 9 15.46 3.97 4.33
CA VAL A 9 13.99 4.02 4.33
C VAL A 9 13.46 5.27 3.60
N PRO A 10 13.94 6.50 3.84
CA PRO A 10 13.44 7.69 3.15
C PRO A 10 13.58 7.63 1.63
N GLU A 11 14.72 7.17 1.12
CA GLU A 11 14.95 7.04 -0.33
C GLU A 11 13.96 6.05 -0.94
N LEU A 12 13.81 4.88 -0.31
CA LEU A 12 12.88 3.85 -0.77
C LEU A 12 11.42 4.31 -0.73
N VAL A 13 11.03 5.05 0.32
CA VAL A 13 9.69 5.66 0.41
C VAL A 13 9.45 6.68 -0.71
N GLY A 14 10.48 7.46 -1.06
CA GLY A 14 10.45 8.36 -2.22
C GLY A 14 10.12 7.61 -3.51
N LEU A 15 10.89 6.57 -3.81
CA LEU A 15 10.68 5.72 -4.99
C LEU A 15 9.31 5.04 -4.98
N GLN A 16 8.86 4.50 -3.86
CA GLN A 16 7.55 3.86 -3.72
C GLN A 16 6.41 4.83 -4.05
N ARG A 17 6.50 6.08 -3.59
CA ARG A 17 5.52 7.14 -3.92
C ARG A 17 5.54 7.47 -5.41
N GLU A 18 6.72 7.64 -6.01
CA GLU A 18 6.84 7.93 -7.44
C GLU A 18 6.21 6.84 -8.31
N LEU A 19 6.48 5.56 -7.98
CA LEU A 19 5.92 4.41 -8.69
C LEU A 19 4.40 4.33 -8.54
N LEU A 20 3.87 4.54 -7.33
CA LEU A 20 2.43 4.49 -7.10
C LEU A 20 1.69 5.65 -7.80
N LEU A 21 2.27 6.86 -7.80
CA LEU A 21 1.74 8.00 -8.54
C LEU A 21 1.75 7.74 -10.06
N ALA A 22 2.82 7.14 -10.59
CA ALA A 22 2.90 6.77 -11.99
C ALA A 22 1.83 5.73 -12.36
N ALA A 23 1.64 4.70 -11.53
CA ALA A 23 0.59 3.71 -11.73
C ALA A 23 -0.81 4.34 -11.76
N LEU A 24 -1.11 5.26 -10.84
CA LEU A 24 -2.39 5.98 -10.82
C LEU A 24 -2.61 6.86 -12.06
N ARG A 25 -1.57 7.47 -12.62
CA ARG A 25 -1.69 8.24 -13.88
C ARG A 25 -1.98 7.34 -15.09
N LEU A 26 -1.46 6.11 -15.09
CA LEU A 26 -1.57 5.17 -16.20
C LEU A 26 -2.92 4.44 -16.25
N VAL A 27 -3.56 4.21 -15.11
CA VAL A 27 -4.90 3.59 -15.09
C VAL A 27 -5.97 4.58 -15.55
N ARG A 28 -6.99 4.10 -16.27
CA ARG A 28 -8.16 4.93 -16.64
C ARG A 28 -8.86 5.50 -15.39
N PRO A 29 -9.60 6.62 -15.50
CA PRO A 29 -10.53 7.03 -14.45
C PRO A 29 -11.48 5.88 -14.03
N GLY A 30 -11.67 5.71 -12.73
CA GLY A 30 -12.37 4.56 -12.13
C GLY A 30 -11.53 3.27 -12.03
N GLY A 31 -10.33 3.24 -12.63
CA GLY A 31 -9.38 2.14 -12.49
C GLY A 31 -8.80 2.04 -11.09
N VAL A 32 -8.39 0.83 -10.68
CA VAL A 32 -7.87 0.53 -9.35
C VAL A 32 -6.42 0.07 -9.44
N VAL A 33 -5.56 0.62 -8.59
CA VAL A 33 -4.16 0.21 -8.42
C VAL A 33 -4.01 -0.46 -7.05
N GLY A 34 -3.38 -1.64 -7.03
CA GLY A 34 -2.95 -2.28 -5.79
C GLY A 34 -1.53 -1.86 -5.42
N TYR A 35 -1.36 -1.31 -4.22
CA TYR A 35 -0.05 -1.06 -3.62
C TYR A 35 0.26 -2.16 -2.61
N VAL A 36 1.33 -2.92 -2.84
CA VAL A 36 1.72 -4.08 -2.04
C VAL A 36 3.18 -3.97 -1.63
N ALA A 37 3.46 -4.18 -0.35
CA ALA A 37 4.83 -4.12 0.19
C ALA A 37 5.07 -5.23 1.21
N CYS A 38 6.27 -5.82 1.22
CA CYS A 38 6.71 -6.82 2.20
C CYS A 38 7.45 -6.19 3.40
N SER A 39 6.98 -5.03 3.86
CA SER A 39 7.58 -4.28 4.95
C SER A 39 6.55 -4.05 6.07
N PRO A 40 6.94 -4.19 7.35
CA PRO A 40 6.13 -3.76 8.48
C PRO A 40 6.33 -2.26 8.81
N HIS A 41 7.23 -1.55 8.11
CA HIS A 41 7.49 -0.13 8.40
C HIS A 41 6.33 0.75 7.94
N LEU A 42 5.79 1.55 8.87
CA LEU A 42 4.67 2.46 8.59
C LEU A 42 4.98 3.45 7.46
N ALA A 43 6.24 3.90 7.36
CA ALA A 43 6.69 4.80 6.32
C ALA A 43 6.57 4.20 4.91
N GLU A 44 6.79 2.88 4.77
CA GLU A 44 6.71 2.14 3.50
C GLU A 44 5.29 1.61 3.20
N THR A 45 4.34 1.75 4.12
CA THR A 45 3.00 1.17 4.03
C THR A 45 1.93 2.26 4.06
N VAL A 46 1.28 2.46 5.20
CA VAL A 46 0.21 3.46 5.38
C VAL A 46 0.72 4.87 5.07
N GLY A 47 1.98 5.17 5.38
CA GLY A 47 2.61 6.46 5.07
C GLY A 47 2.61 6.79 3.57
N VAL A 48 3.01 5.83 2.72
CA VAL A 48 2.97 5.98 1.25
C VAL A 48 1.54 6.21 0.79
N VAL A 49 0.61 5.38 1.27
CA VAL A 49 -0.80 5.41 0.85
C VAL A 49 -1.47 6.74 1.21
N VAL A 50 -1.33 7.19 2.46
CA VAL A 50 -1.90 8.46 2.94
C VAL A 50 -1.34 9.64 2.14
N ALA A 51 -0.03 9.66 1.89
CA ALA A 51 0.58 10.71 1.10
C ALA A 51 0.01 10.75 -0.32
N VAL A 52 -0.06 9.61 -1.00
CA VAL A 52 -0.56 9.54 -2.38
C VAL A 52 -2.05 9.86 -2.47
N VAL A 53 -2.88 9.38 -1.54
CA VAL A 53 -4.32 9.71 -1.48
C VAL A 53 -4.51 11.21 -1.32
N ARG A 54 -3.78 11.85 -0.40
CA ARG A 54 -3.82 13.31 -0.22
C ARG A 54 -3.39 14.05 -1.48
N ASP A 55 -2.32 13.61 -2.14
CA ASP A 55 -1.73 14.31 -3.29
C ASP A 55 -2.58 14.15 -4.57
N THR A 56 -3.38 13.09 -4.68
CA THR A 56 -4.13 12.76 -5.92
C THR A 56 -5.65 12.83 -5.78
N GLY A 57 -6.19 12.80 -4.56
CA GLY A 57 -7.63 12.63 -4.33
C GLY A 57 -8.15 11.24 -4.72
N ALA A 58 -7.29 10.24 -4.89
CA ALA A 58 -7.69 8.86 -5.13
C ALA A 58 -8.50 8.30 -3.95
N GLU A 59 -9.50 7.47 -4.24
CA GLU A 59 -10.34 6.82 -3.24
C GLU A 59 -9.64 5.54 -2.76
N GLN A 60 -9.41 5.38 -1.45
CA GLN A 60 -8.92 4.12 -0.90
C GLN A 60 -10.09 3.15 -0.69
N LEU A 61 -10.03 1.99 -1.35
CA LEU A 61 -11.03 0.94 -1.24
C LEU A 61 -10.67 -0.06 -0.14
N ASP A 62 -11.69 -0.68 0.45
CA ASP A 62 -11.51 -1.78 1.38
C ASP A 62 -10.94 -3.01 0.65
N ALA A 63 -9.72 -3.39 1.01
CA ALA A 63 -9.00 -4.53 0.45
C ALA A 63 -9.41 -5.85 1.12
N ARG A 64 -9.99 -5.82 2.33
CA ARG A 64 -10.29 -7.02 3.14
C ARG A 64 -11.21 -8.03 2.43
N PRO A 65 -12.23 -7.62 1.65
CA PRO A 65 -13.05 -8.56 0.89
C PRO A 65 -12.29 -9.42 -0.13
N LEU A 66 -11.08 -9.02 -0.54
CA LEU A 66 -10.23 -9.79 -1.45
C LEU A 66 -9.38 -10.87 -0.75
N PHE A 67 -9.47 -11.00 0.57
CA PHE A 67 -8.73 -11.98 1.36
C PHE A 67 -9.70 -12.92 2.12
N PRO A 68 -10.55 -13.67 1.40
CA PRO A 68 -11.54 -14.55 2.04
C PRO A 68 -10.82 -15.64 2.86
N GLY A 69 -11.36 -15.91 4.06
CA GLY A 69 -10.83 -16.95 4.95
C GLY A 69 -9.56 -16.56 5.71
N VAL A 70 -9.01 -15.35 5.51
CA VAL A 70 -7.86 -14.87 6.29
C VAL A 70 -8.37 -14.07 7.49
N PRO A 71 -8.14 -14.52 8.73
CA PRO A 71 -8.59 -13.80 9.93
C PRO A 71 -7.72 -12.56 10.20
N THR A 72 -8.20 -11.64 11.05
CA THR A 72 -7.36 -10.60 11.70
C THR A 72 -6.54 -9.71 10.74
N LEU A 73 -7.17 -9.25 9.66
CA LEU A 73 -6.53 -8.43 8.61
C LEU A 73 -6.24 -6.96 9.01
N GLY A 74 -6.72 -6.53 10.17
CA GLY A 74 -6.69 -5.14 10.65
C GLY A 74 -8.01 -4.40 10.43
N ASP A 75 -8.08 -3.16 10.92
CA ASP A 75 -9.30 -2.34 10.92
C ASP A 75 -9.67 -1.79 9.53
N GLY A 76 -8.78 -1.96 8.54
CA GLY A 76 -8.99 -1.50 7.18
C GLY A 76 -8.69 0.00 6.98
N PRO A 77 -8.93 0.51 5.76
CA PRO A 77 -9.35 -0.22 4.56
C PRO A 77 -8.21 -1.02 3.89
N HIS A 78 -6.97 -0.92 4.38
CA HIS A 78 -5.86 -1.76 3.93
C HIS A 78 -5.81 -3.10 4.69
N VAL A 79 -5.04 -4.04 4.16
CA VAL A 79 -4.76 -5.33 4.79
C VAL A 79 -3.31 -5.36 5.29
N GLN A 80 -3.12 -5.83 6.53
CA GLN A 80 -1.80 -6.17 7.06
C GLN A 80 -1.74 -7.66 7.43
N LEU A 81 -0.79 -8.37 6.82
CA LEU A 81 -0.48 -9.76 7.10
C LEU A 81 0.77 -9.87 7.98
N TRP A 82 0.79 -10.89 8.83
CA TRP A 82 1.86 -11.12 9.80
C TRP A 82 2.29 -12.58 9.80
N PRO A 83 3.61 -12.87 9.89
CA PRO A 83 4.11 -14.25 9.93
C PRO A 83 3.49 -15.07 11.06
N HIS A 84 3.45 -14.51 12.27
CA HIS A 84 2.96 -15.21 13.45
C HIS A 84 1.43 -15.37 13.49
N ARG A 85 0.67 -14.74 12.58
CA ARG A 85 -0.80 -14.87 12.51
C ARG A 85 -1.28 -15.63 11.29
N HIS A 86 -0.61 -15.43 10.15
CA HIS A 86 -1.11 -15.88 8.86
C HIS A 86 -0.13 -16.81 8.13
N GLY A 87 1.07 -17.06 8.69
CA GLY A 87 2.06 -17.93 8.06
C GLY A 87 2.66 -17.36 6.77
N THR A 88 2.59 -16.04 6.57
CA THR A 88 3.12 -15.33 5.40
C THR A 88 4.32 -14.47 5.77
N ASP A 89 4.99 -13.87 4.78
CA ASP A 89 5.84 -12.71 5.06
C ASP A 89 5.00 -11.54 5.58
N ALA A 90 5.63 -10.57 6.24
CA ALA A 90 4.94 -9.37 6.74
C ALA A 90 4.50 -8.48 5.55
N MET A 91 3.32 -8.78 4.99
CA MET A 91 2.81 -8.18 3.76
C MET A 91 1.73 -7.13 4.05
N PHE A 92 1.76 -6.04 3.30
CA PHE A 92 0.77 -4.97 3.30
C PHE A 92 0.10 -4.88 1.93
N CYS A 93 -1.22 -4.61 1.89
CA CYS A 93 -1.95 -4.38 0.65
C CYS A 93 -2.98 -3.25 0.81
N ALA A 94 -2.95 -2.27 -0.08
CA ALA A 94 -3.96 -1.22 -0.19
C ALA A 94 -4.44 -1.09 -1.64
N LEU A 95 -5.70 -0.72 -1.82
CA LEU A 95 -6.32 -0.51 -3.13
C LEU A 95 -6.69 0.96 -3.29
N LEU A 96 -6.23 1.59 -4.37
CA LEU A 96 -6.52 2.99 -4.68
C LEU A 96 -7.25 3.10 -6.02
N ARG A 97 -8.44 3.70 -6.01
CA ARG A 97 -9.21 4.00 -7.21
C ARG A 97 -8.93 5.43 -7.68
N ARG A 98 -8.57 5.58 -8.96
CA ARG A 98 -8.47 6.88 -9.62
C ARG A 98 -9.86 7.49 -9.73
N THR A 99 -10.11 8.65 -9.11
CA THR A 99 -11.42 9.30 -9.06
C THR A 99 -11.69 10.26 -10.22
N SER A 100 -10.65 10.81 -10.85
CA SER A 100 -10.78 11.70 -12.01
C SER A 100 -9.60 11.57 -12.98
N THR A 101 -9.73 12.14 -14.18
CA THR A 101 -8.58 12.32 -15.08
C THR A 101 -7.67 13.38 -14.47
N VAL A 102 -6.74 12.97 -13.60
CA VAL A 102 -5.52 13.74 -13.28
C VAL A 102 -4.88 14.23 -14.58
#